data_AF-A0A522XWZ8-F1
#
_entry.id   AF-A0A522XWZ8-F1
#
_cell.length_a   1.000
_cell.length_b   1.000
_cell.length_c   1.000
_cell.angle_alpha   90.00
_cell.angle_beta   90.00
_cell.angle_gamma   90.00
#
_symmetry.space_group_name_H-M   'P 1'
#
loop_
_entity.id
_entity.type
_entity.pdbx_description
1 polymer ?
#
loop_
_entity_poly.entity_id
_entity_poly.type
_entity_poly.pdbx_seq_one_letter_code
_entity_poly.pdbx_strand_id
1 'polypeptide(L)'
;MGHFSYAFQNFDSTKHVRASVREKDVSHKHAREVAKAVKGLSIEKARDYLQDVVAAKRAVPFRRFNNEVGHRSDPGVMSGRYPEKTAREFIKLLDNLEANAEYKGMDLDRLKIVGANTHKGVIVKRFTPRAQGRATPKNNALTHIELVAQEV
;
A
#
# COMPACT_ATOMS: atom_id res chain seq x y z
N MET A 1 -4.36 10.71 -20.67
CA MET A 1 -3.97 10.11 -19.37
C MET A 1 -5.10 10.42 -18.38
N GLY A 2 -5.59 9.44 -17.62
CA GLY A 2 -6.72 9.68 -16.71
C GLY A 2 -6.38 10.70 -15.63
N HIS A 3 -7.27 11.67 -15.38
CA HIS A 3 -7.10 12.62 -14.28
C HIS A 3 -7.58 11.95 -12.98
N PHE A 4 -6.66 11.69 -12.06
CA PHE A 4 -6.97 11.07 -10.77
C PHE A 4 -6.84 12.10 -9.64
N SER A 5 -7.81 12.11 -8.73
CA SER A 5 -7.79 12.93 -7.52
C SER A 5 -7.30 12.11 -6.32
N TYR A 6 -6.93 12.79 -5.23
CA TYR A 6 -6.56 12.16 -3.96
C TYR A 6 -7.78 12.08 -3.03
N ALA A 7 -7.86 11.02 -2.23
CA ALA A 7 -8.92 10.88 -1.23
C ALA A 7 -8.67 11.72 0.04
N PHE A 8 -7.43 12.17 0.28
CA PHE A 8 -7.08 13.00 1.43
C PHE A 8 -7.67 14.42 1.28
N GLN A 9 -8.43 14.86 2.28
CA GLN A 9 -9.05 16.18 2.33
C GLN A 9 -8.14 17.19 3.06
N ASN A 10 -8.38 18.49 2.87
CA ASN A 10 -7.64 19.58 3.52
C ASN A 10 -6.12 19.55 3.26
N PHE A 11 -5.74 19.33 2.01
CA PHE A 11 -4.34 19.32 1.61
C PHE A 11 -3.74 20.74 1.64
N ASP A 12 -2.84 20.98 2.57
CA ASP A 12 -2.00 22.19 2.63
C ASP A 12 -0.67 21.92 1.91
N SER A 13 -0.39 22.66 0.83
CA SER A 13 0.81 22.48 0.02
C SER A 13 2.12 22.75 0.75
N THR A 14 2.06 23.58 1.81
CA THR A 14 3.23 24.00 2.60
C THR A 14 3.62 22.95 3.63
N LYS A 15 2.64 22.23 4.19
CA LYS A 15 2.87 21.24 5.26
C LYS A 15 2.84 19.80 4.79
N HIS A 16 2.23 19.55 3.63
CA HIS A 16 2.02 18.19 3.14
C HIS A 16 2.76 17.90 1.84
N VAL A 17 3.19 16.65 1.73
CA VAL A 17 3.70 16.05 0.50
C VAL A 17 2.85 14.82 0.18
N ARG A 18 2.67 14.55 -1.11
CA ARG A 18 1.83 13.44 -1.58
C ARG A 18 2.52 12.71 -2.72
N ALA A 19 2.34 11.41 -2.76
CA ALA A 19 2.76 10.56 -3.86
C ALA A 19 1.62 9.57 -4.15
N SER A 20 1.49 9.18 -5.42
CA SER A 20 0.55 8.14 -5.79
C SER A 20 1.10 7.27 -6.89
N VAL A 21 0.62 6.04 -6.90
CA VAL A 21 0.91 5.05 -7.91
C VAL A 21 -0.42 4.50 -8.41
N ARG A 22 -0.58 4.43 -9.73
CA ARG A 22 -1.85 4.07 -10.38
C ARG A 22 -1.72 2.75 -11.15
N GLU A 23 -2.81 1.99 -11.20
CA GLU A 23 -2.96 0.78 -12.02
C GLU A 23 -1.90 -0.30 -11.80
N LYS A 24 -1.44 -0.48 -10.55
CA LYS A 24 -0.47 -1.54 -10.25
C LYS A 24 -1.14 -2.90 -10.12
N ASP A 25 -0.44 -3.91 -10.63
CA ASP A 25 -0.80 -5.31 -10.48
C ASP A 25 -0.44 -5.81 -9.08
N VAL A 26 -1.13 -5.31 -8.07
CA VAL A 26 -1.04 -5.78 -6.68
C VAL A 26 -2.43 -6.02 -6.13
N SER A 27 -2.56 -6.96 -5.19
CA SER A 27 -3.85 -7.24 -4.57
C SER A 27 -4.29 -6.05 -3.72
N HIS A 28 -5.43 -5.45 -4.08
CA HIS A 28 -6.08 -4.40 -3.29
C HIS A 28 -6.32 -4.80 -1.82
N LYS A 29 -6.53 -6.08 -1.53
CA LYS A 29 -6.70 -6.59 -0.15
C LYS A 29 -5.40 -6.47 0.63
N HIS A 30 -4.28 -6.88 0.04
CA HIS A 30 -2.97 -6.79 0.67
C HIS A 30 -2.53 -5.33 0.79
N ALA A 31 -2.74 -4.54 -0.26
CA ALA A 31 -2.43 -3.11 -0.28
C ALA A 31 -3.13 -2.37 0.86
N ARG A 32 -4.40 -2.68 1.14
CA ARG A 32 -5.13 -2.09 2.26
C ARG A 32 -4.48 -2.39 3.62
N GLU A 33 -4.10 -3.64 3.87
CA GLU A 33 -3.52 -4.04 5.16
C GLU A 33 -2.13 -3.42 5.34
N VAL A 34 -1.32 -3.38 4.27
CA VAL A 34 -0.01 -2.69 4.25
C VAL A 34 -0.19 -1.19 4.49
N ALA A 35 -1.10 -0.53 3.77
CA ALA A 35 -1.40 0.90 3.95
C ALA A 35 -1.78 1.22 5.40
N LYS A 36 -2.59 0.37 6.03
CA LYS A 36 -2.99 0.55 7.43
C LYS A 36 -1.82 0.33 8.40
N ALA A 37 -0.88 -0.54 8.07
CA ALA A 37 0.31 -0.80 8.90
C ALA A 37 1.33 0.35 8.84
N VAL A 38 1.51 0.97 7.67
CA VAL A 38 2.47 2.08 7.49
C VAL A 38 1.91 3.44 7.93
N LYS A 39 0.57 3.58 8.01
CA LYS A 39 -0.07 4.83 8.42
C LYS A 39 0.35 5.22 9.85
N GLY A 40 0.85 6.44 10.01
CA GLY A 40 1.28 7.00 11.29
C GLY A 40 2.74 6.74 11.64
N LEU A 41 3.51 6.02 10.80
CA LEU A 41 4.95 5.87 10.97
C LEU A 41 5.70 7.06 10.36
N SER A 42 6.94 7.28 10.81
CA SER A 42 7.92 8.07 10.06
C SER A 42 8.32 7.32 8.79
N ILE A 43 8.85 8.04 7.81
CA ILE A 43 9.29 7.44 6.55
C ILE A 43 10.32 6.33 6.79
N GLU A 44 11.34 6.58 7.60
CA GLU A 44 12.40 5.61 7.90
C GLU A 44 11.83 4.33 8.51
N LYS A 45 11.01 4.45 9.57
CA LYS A 45 10.38 3.31 10.22
C LYS A 45 9.45 2.54 9.29
N ALA A 46 8.78 3.23 8.37
CA ALA A 46 7.95 2.60 7.35
C ALA A 46 8.80 1.81 6.35
N ARG A 47 9.94 2.36 5.92
CA ARG A 47 10.89 1.70 5.02
C ARG A 47 11.44 0.43 5.66
N ASP A 48 11.94 0.51 6.89
CA ASP A 48 12.48 -0.64 7.63
C ASP A 48 11.42 -1.73 7.82
N TYR A 49 10.21 -1.34 8.24
CA TYR A 49 9.09 -2.26 8.38
C TYR A 49 8.78 -3.00 7.08
N LEU A 50 8.75 -2.30 5.95
CA LEU A 50 8.46 -2.91 4.65
C LEU A 50 9.61 -3.80 4.16
N GLN A 51 10.86 -3.45 4.44
CA GLN A 51 12.01 -4.30 4.14
C GLN A 51 11.97 -5.60 4.93
N ASP A 52 11.64 -5.55 6.23
CA ASP A 52 11.45 -6.74 7.06
C ASP A 52 10.31 -7.63 6.57
N VAL A 53 9.23 -7.03 6.05
CA VAL A 53 8.12 -7.77 5.42
C VAL A 53 8.58 -8.46 4.13
N VAL A 54 9.42 -7.81 3.32
CA VAL A 54 9.99 -8.41 2.10
C VAL A 54 10.94 -9.55 2.45
N ALA A 55 11.70 -9.43 3.54
CA ALA A 55 12.57 -10.47 4.07
C ALA A 55 11.82 -11.56 4.87
N ALA A 56 10.49 -11.49 4.94
CA ALA A 56 9.63 -12.37 5.73
C ALA A 56 9.97 -12.46 7.23
N LYS A 57 10.65 -11.45 7.77
CA LYS A 57 11.01 -11.35 9.19
C LYS A 57 9.86 -10.83 10.04
N ARG A 58 9.05 -9.94 9.48
CA ARG A 58 7.93 -9.29 10.18
C ARG A 58 6.64 -9.43 9.42
N ALA A 59 5.59 -9.92 10.08
CA ALA A 59 4.30 -10.11 9.44
C ALA A 59 3.49 -8.80 9.33
N VAL A 60 2.73 -8.67 8.25
CA VAL A 60 1.68 -7.65 8.15
C VAL A 60 0.42 -8.20 8.83
N PRO A 61 -0.17 -7.47 9.80
CA PRO A 61 -1.42 -7.87 10.42
C PRO A 61 -2.59 -7.72 9.45
N PHE A 62 -3.29 -8.82 9.16
CA PHE A 62 -4.48 -8.83 8.31
C PHE A 62 -5.71 -8.70 9.20
N ARG A 63 -6.36 -7.54 9.18
CA ARG A 63 -7.50 -7.25 10.07
C ARG A 63 -8.86 -7.38 9.39
N ARG A 64 -9.00 -6.92 8.14
CA ARG A 64 -10.27 -6.97 7.42
C ARG A 64 -10.38 -8.22 6.55
N PHE A 65 -9.30 -8.59 5.87
CA PHE A 65 -9.29 -9.72 4.94
C PHE A 65 -8.58 -10.93 5.57
N ASN A 66 -9.08 -11.40 6.71
CA ASN A 66 -8.46 -12.42 7.55
C ASN A 66 -9.09 -13.82 7.47
N ASN A 67 -10.07 -14.04 6.59
CA ASN A 67 -10.64 -15.38 6.38
C ASN A 67 -9.55 -16.36 5.92
N GLU A 68 -9.45 -17.49 6.60
CA GLU A 68 -8.46 -18.55 6.32
C GLU A 68 -7.01 -18.01 6.29
N VAL A 69 -6.72 -17.04 7.15
CA VAL A 69 -5.36 -16.53 7.37
C VAL A 69 -4.81 -17.11 8.66
N GLY A 70 -3.73 -17.89 8.54
CA GLY A 70 -3.05 -18.50 9.67
C GLY A 70 -2.52 -17.49 10.68
N HIS A 71 -2.39 -17.95 11.92
CA HIS A 71 -1.86 -17.13 13.00
C HIS A 71 -0.35 -16.87 12.85
N ARG A 72 0.14 -15.79 13.44
CA ARG A 72 1.56 -15.42 13.44
C ARG A 72 2.05 -15.15 14.85
N SER A 73 3.34 -15.35 15.07
CA SER A 73 4.00 -15.13 16.36
C SER A 73 4.36 -13.66 16.61
N ASP A 74 4.32 -12.82 15.57
CA ASP A 74 4.63 -11.40 15.67
C ASP A 74 3.75 -10.70 16.75
N PRO A 75 4.35 -9.84 17.60
CA PRO A 75 3.61 -9.15 18.66
C PRO A 75 2.41 -8.36 18.12
N GLY A 76 1.23 -8.60 18.70
CA GLY A 76 -0.01 -7.92 18.32
C GLY A 76 -0.61 -8.37 16.98
N VAL A 77 -0.13 -9.48 16.41
CA VAL A 77 -0.64 -10.06 15.17
C VAL A 77 -1.34 -11.39 15.45
N MET A 78 -2.67 -11.39 15.48
CA MET A 78 -3.42 -12.65 15.50
C MET A 78 -3.29 -13.37 14.16
N SER A 79 -3.72 -12.74 13.07
CA SER A 79 -3.62 -13.27 11.70
C SER A 79 -2.74 -12.38 10.84
N GLY A 80 -1.77 -12.96 10.10
CA GLY A 80 -0.83 -12.16 9.31
C GLY A 80 -0.19 -12.91 8.12
N ARG A 81 0.26 -12.13 7.14
CA ARG A 81 0.97 -12.61 5.94
C ARG A 81 2.16 -11.72 5.62
N TYR A 82 3.00 -12.15 4.68
CA TYR A 82 4.12 -11.39 4.12
C TYR A 82 3.80 -10.99 2.67
N PRO A 83 3.10 -9.86 2.43
CA PRO A 83 2.72 -9.45 1.09
C PRO A 83 3.90 -8.78 0.35
N GLU A 84 4.93 -9.56 -0.02
CA GLU A 84 6.19 -9.10 -0.61
C GLU A 84 6.00 -8.19 -1.84
N LYS A 85 5.19 -8.63 -2.82
CA LYS A 85 4.91 -7.87 -4.05
C LYS A 85 4.33 -6.49 -3.74
N THR A 86 3.46 -6.42 -2.73
CA THR A 86 2.83 -5.18 -2.31
C THR A 86 3.84 -4.30 -1.55
N ALA A 87 4.61 -4.88 -0.63
CA ALA A 87 5.61 -4.15 0.13
C ALA A 87 6.66 -3.49 -0.78
N ARG A 88 7.15 -4.19 -1.82
CA ARG A 88 8.08 -3.61 -2.81
C ARG A 88 7.50 -2.40 -3.54
N GLU A 89 6.22 -2.41 -3.90
CA GLU A 89 5.59 -1.25 -4.54
C GLU A 89 5.38 -0.08 -3.56
N PHE A 90 5.16 -0.36 -2.27
CA PHE A 90 5.12 0.69 -1.26
C PHE A 90 6.50 1.32 -1.02
N ILE A 91 7.59 0.55 -1.03
CA ILE A 91 8.96 1.09 -0.90
C ILE A 91 9.24 2.09 -2.03
N LYS A 92 8.96 1.71 -3.29
CA LYS A 92 9.10 2.62 -4.44
C LYS A 92 8.24 3.88 -4.30
N LEU A 93 7.07 3.77 -3.69
CA LEU A 93 6.20 4.91 -3.44
C LEU A 93 6.74 5.83 -2.33
N LEU A 94 7.42 5.27 -1.32
CA LEU A 94 8.15 6.04 -0.32
C LEU A 94 9.34 6.77 -0.93
N ASP A 95 10.13 6.13 -1.80
CA ASP A 95 11.23 6.79 -2.52
C ASP A 95 10.73 8.03 -3.30
N ASN A 96 9.57 7.90 -3.97
CA ASN A 96 8.95 9.03 -4.66
C ASN A 96 8.43 10.10 -3.68
N LEU A 97 7.89 9.69 -2.53
CA LEU A 97 7.41 10.62 -1.51
C LEU A 97 8.56 11.44 -0.91
N GLU A 98 9.70 10.80 -0.63
CA GLU A 98 10.95 11.45 -0.16
C GLU A 98 11.46 12.45 -1.19
N ALA A 99 11.60 12.03 -2.46
CA ALA A 99 12.06 12.93 -3.52
C ALA A 99 11.16 14.17 -3.69
N ASN A 100 9.84 14.00 -3.55
CA ASN A 100 8.91 15.13 -3.58
C ASN A 100 9.02 16.03 -2.34
N ALA A 101 9.38 15.47 -1.19
CA ALA A 101 9.55 16.23 0.06
C ALA A 101 10.85 17.05 0.00
N GLU A 102 11.93 16.44 -0.46
CA GLU A 102 13.23 17.09 -0.68
C GLU A 102 13.11 18.24 -1.69
N TYR A 103 12.39 18.01 -2.80
CA TYR A 103 12.11 19.07 -3.79
C TYR A 103 11.36 20.26 -3.19
N LYS A 104 10.51 20.02 -2.19
CA LYS A 104 9.79 21.08 -1.46
C LYS A 104 10.61 21.72 -0.33
N GLY A 105 11.81 21.22 -0.04
CA GLY A 105 12.64 21.67 1.08
C GLY A 105 12.09 21.29 2.45
N MET A 106 11.31 20.21 2.54
CA MET A 106 10.82 19.67 3.82
C MET A 106 11.92 18.86 4.51
N ASP A 107 11.92 18.88 5.85
CA ASP A 107 12.80 18.02 6.64
C ASP A 107 12.31 16.56 6.60
N LEU A 108 13.15 15.66 6.07
CA LEU A 108 12.83 14.24 5.90
C LEU A 108 12.69 13.51 7.25
N ASP A 109 13.46 13.93 8.26
CA ASP A 109 13.51 13.27 9.57
C ASP A 109 12.22 13.51 10.37
N ARG A 110 11.58 14.66 10.12
CA ARG A 110 10.32 15.08 10.74
C ARG A 110 9.09 14.65 9.95
N LEU A 111 9.27 13.95 8.83
CA LEU A 111 8.17 13.60 7.95
C LEU A 111 7.43 12.34 8.42
N LYS A 112 6.12 12.48 8.62
CA LYS A 112 5.24 11.41 9.12
C LYS A 112 4.12 11.11 8.14
N ILE A 113 3.83 9.83 7.92
CA ILE A 113 2.76 9.39 7.02
C ILE A 113 1.40 9.62 7.69
N VAL A 114 0.64 10.62 7.24
CA VAL A 114 -0.68 10.96 7.76
C VAL A 114 -1.81 10.32 6.97
N GLY A 115 -1.62 10.12 5.66
CA GLY A 115 -2.57 9.52 4.74
C GLY A 115 -1.97 8.29 4.07
N ALA A 116 -2.66 7.16 4.13
CA ALA A 116 -2.32 5.98 3.35
C ALA A 116 -3.60 5.30 2.88
N ASN A 117 -3.93 5.50 1.61
CA ASN A 117 -5.19 5.05 1.01
C ASN A 117 -4.91 4.12 -0.17
N THR A 118 -5.83 3.19 -0.39
CA THR A 118 -5.76 2.24 -1.50
C THR A 118 -7.12 2.11 -2.15
N HIS A 119 -7.14 2.11 -3.48
CA HIS A 119 -8.36 2.04 -4.28
C HIS A 119 -8.27 0.89 -5.27
N LYS A 120 -9.38 0.21 -5.49
CA LYS A 120 -9.52 -0.72 -6.61
C LYS A 120 -9.46 0.08 -7.90
N GLY A 121 -8.59 -0.32 -8.81
CA GLY A 121 -8.50 0.23 -10.15
C GLY A 121 -9.25 -0.63 -11.16
N VAL A 122 -8.78 -0.58 -12.40
CA VAL A 122 -9.36 -1.33 -13.52
C VAL A 122 -9.32 -2.83 -13.25
N ILE A 123 -10.44 -3.49 -13.58
CA ILE A 123 -10.54 -4.95 -13.53
C ILE A 123 -10.17 -5.50 -14.90
N VAL A 124 -9.02 -6.17 -14.98
CA VAL A 124 -8.58 -6.92 -16.16
C VAL A 124 -9.42 -8.19 -16.25
N LYS A 125 -10.36 -8.20 -17.19
CA LYS A 125 -11.26 -9.33 -17.43
C LYS A 125 -10.52 -10.45 -18.17
N ARG A 126 -10.62 -11.67 -17.66
CA ARG A 126 -10.11 -12.90 -18.29
C ARG A 126 -11.08 -14.03 -17.98
N PHE A 127 -10.93 -15.17 -18.64
CA PHE A 127 -11.68 -16.37 -18.32
C PHE A 127 -10.74 -17.56 -18.13
N THR A 128 -11.24 -18.61 -17.49
CA THR A 128 -10.56 -19.90 -17.36
C THR A 128 -11.53 -20.98 -17.80
N PRO A 129 -11.14 -21.85 -18.75
CA PRO A 129 -11.97 -22.97 -19.16
C PRO A 129 -12.15 -23.93 -17.98
N ARG A 130 -13.33 -24.52 -17.88
CA ARG A 130 -13.75 -25.47 -16.85
C ARG A 130 -14.32 -26.72 -17.51
N ALA A 131 -14.50 -27.76 -16.70
CA ALA A 131 -15.11 -29.00 -17.14
C ALA A 131 -16.47 -28.77 -17.82
N GLN A 132 -16.83 -29.69 -18.71
CA GLN A 132 -18.10 -29.67 -19.45
C GLN A 132 -18.27 -28.40 -20.33
N GLY A 133 -17.18 -27.91 -20.93
CA GLY A 133 -17.21 -26.79 -21.87
C GLY A 133 -17.55 -25.42 -21.25
N ARG A 134 -17.54 -25.32 -19.92
CA ARG A 134 -17.88 -24.08 -19.20
C ARG A 134 -16.69 -23.12 -19.18
N ALA A 135 -16.96 -21.82 -19.05
CA ALA A 135 -15.95 -20.80 -18.79
C ALA A 135 -16.33 -19.97 -17.57
N THR A 136 -15.39 -19.74 -16.66
CA THR A 136 -15.59 -18.88 -15.48
C THR A 136 -14.66 -17.67 -15.51
N PRO A 137 -15.07 -16.49 -15.01
CA PRO A 137 -14.20 -15.31 -14.95
C PRO A 137 -12.96 -15.54 -14.09
N LYS A 138 -11.79 -15.09 -14.56
CA LYS A 138 -10.52 -15.02 -13.82
C LYS A 138 -10.03 -13.58 -13.82
N ASN A 139 -10.83 -12.72 -13.21
CA ASN A 139 -10.60 -11.29 -13.23
C ASN A 139 -9.45 -10.92 -12.29
N ASN A 140 -8.57 -10.02 -12.73
CA ASN A 140 -7.55 -9.43 -11.88
C ASN A 140 -7.86 -7.95 -11.64
N ALA A 141 -7.88 -7.50 -10.39
CA ALA A 141 -8.11 -6.10 -10.06
C ALA A 141 -6.76 -5.39 -9.88
N LEU A 142 -6.50 -4.38 -10.69
CA LEU A 142 -5.39 -3.46 -10.46
C LEU A 142 -5.70 -2.58 -9.25
N THR A 143 -4.67 -1.95 -8.70
CA THR A 143 -4.77 -1.15 -7.47
C THR A 143 -4.08 0.19 -7.64
N HIS A 144 -4.71 1.24 -7.11
CA HIS A 144 -4.11 2.55 -6.92
C HIS A 144 -3.72 2.69 -5.44
N ILE A 145 -2.55 3.28 -5.19
CA ILE A 145 -2.03 3.53 -3.84
C ILE A 145 -1.72 5.02 -3.75
N GLU A 146 -2.13 5.63 -2.64
CA GLU A 146 -1.92 7.05 -2.35
C GLU A 146 -1.29 7.19 -0.97
N LEU A 147 -0.18 7.92 -0.89
CA LEU A 147 0.44 8.32 0.36
C LEU A 147 0.44 9.83 0.48
N VAL A 148 0.20 10.31 1.70
CA VAL A 148 0.35 11.70 2.10
C VAL A 148 1.14 11.71 3.39
N ALA A 149 2.16 12.54 3.44
CA ALA A 149 2.94 12.78 4.63
C ALA A 149 2.93 14.26 4.99
N GLN A 150 3.18 14.53 6.27
CA GLN A 150 3.19 15.85 6.87
C GLN A 150 4.45 15.99 7.72
N GLU A 151 5.04 17.16 7.70
CA GLU A 151 6.10 17.54 8.64
C GLU A 151 5.49 17.81 10.03
N VAL A 152 6.03 17.15 11.06
CA VAL A 152 5.59 17.28 12.47
C VAL A 152 6.55 18.17 13.23
#